data_AF-X0ZEN5-F1
#
_entry.id   AF-X0ZEN5-F1
#
_cell.length_a   1.000
_cell.length_b   1.000
_cell.length_c   1.000
_cell.angle_alpha   90.00
_cell.angle_beta   90.00
_cell.angle_gamma   90.00
#
_symmetry.space_group_name_H-M   'P 1'
#
loop_
_entity.id
_entity.type
_entity.pdbx_description
1 polymer ?
#
loop_
_entity_poly.entity_id
_entity_poly.type
_entity_poly.pdbx_seq_one_letter_code
_entity_poly.pdbx_strand_id
1 'polypeptide(L)'
;MREQAYYRLLEKRNINWMMLAKFYGNVETNLGEGAVFELIRDYNGEVSKTLVNYFSAHNETDLNYQYFPQALLGLKQYLLKWKIVTISLKPQNIVYKKTNESEGFLVVIDNIGNSDFIPICNYIDWMATRKIHRKWQRFKNLLTKDSAV
;
A
#
# COMPACT_ATOMS: atom_id res chain seq x y z
N MET A 1 -8.33 7.36 15.85
CA MET A 1 -8.36 5.94 15.41
C MET A 1 -6.98 5.29 15.43
N ARG A 2 -6.89 3.94 15.44
CA ARG A 2 -5.62 3.18 15.46
C ARG A 2 -4.72 3.48 14.25
N GLU A 3 -5.31 3.59 13.06
CA GLU A 3 -4.59 3.87 11.82
C GLU A 3 -3.94 5.27 11.82
N GLN A 4 -4.69 6.30 12.23
CA GLN A 4 -4.16 7.67 12.37
C GLN A 4 -2.99 7.75 13.37
N ALA A 5 -3.06 6.98 14.47
CA ALA A 5 -1.95 6.90 15.42
C ALA A 5 -0.71 6.26 14.78
N TYR A 6 -0.91 5.33 13.84
CA TYR A 6 0.17 4.75 13.06
C TYR A 6 0.75 5.73 12.04
N TYR A 7 -0.08 6.49 11.32
CA TYR A 7 0.39 7.57 10.44
C TYR A 7 1.27 8.57 11.20
N ARG A 8 0.83 9.03 12.38
CA ARG A 8 1.64 9.91 13.25
C ARG A 8 2.97 9.29 13.69
N LEU A 9 3.01 7.98 13.91
CA LEU A 9 4.26 7.28 14.19
C LEU A 9 5.19 7.28 12.98
N LEU A 10 4.67 7.04 11.77
CA LEU A 10 5.44 7.06 10.54
C LEU A 10 5.99 8.45 10.20
N GLU A 11 5.20 9.50 10.45
CA GLU A 11 5.66 10.90 10.37
C GLU A 11 6.84 11.16 11.31
N LYS A 12 6.73 10.75 12.59
CA LYS A 12 7.83 10.87 13.56
C LYS A 12 9.08 10.10 13.15
N ARG A 13 8.93 8.97 12.45
CA ARG A 13 10.05 8.17 11.90
C ARG A 13 10.63 8.77 10.61
N ASN A 14 10.05 9.86 10.10
CA ASN A 14 10.44 10.53 8.86
C ASN A 14 10.61 9.56 7.68
N ILE A 15 9.60 8.71 7.47
CA ILE A 15 9.62 7.77 6.35
C ILE A 15 9.56 8.53 5.01
N ASN A 16 10.06 7.89 3.95
CA ASN A 16 9.73 8.32 2.60
C ASN A 16 8.27 7.91 2.32
N TRP A 17 7.42 8.83 1.86
CA TRP A 17 5.99 8.61 1.59
C TRP A 17 5.68 8.17 0.16
N MET A 18 6.69 7.90 -0.68
CA MET A 18 6.51 7.63 -2.10
C MET A 18 5.55 6.46 -2.39
N MET A 19 5.55 5.40 -1.57
CA MET A 19 4.72 4.20 -1.79
C MET A 19 3.63 4.03 -0.73
N LEU A 20 3.27 5.11 -0.03
CA LEU A 20 2.19 5.15 0.95
C LEU A 20 1.43 6.47 0.87
N ALA A 21 0.13 6.42 0.63
CA ALA A 21 -0.71 7.62 0.57
C ALA A 21 -0.59 8.42 1.86
N LYS A 22 -0.32 9.73 1.76
CA LYS A 22 -0.23 10.58 2.95
C LYS A 22 -1.58 10.79 3.62
N PHE A 23 -1.56 10.85 4.95
CA PHE A 23 -2.68 11.31 5.76
C PHE A 23 -2.48 12.79 6.07
N TYR A 24 -3.46 13.62 5.74
CA TYR A 24 -3.38 15.08 5.94
C TYR A 24 -4.07 15.55 7.23
N GLY A 25 -4.68 14.65 7.98
CA GLY A 25 -5.43 14.97 9.18
C GLY A 25 -6.93 14.77 9.02
N ASN A 26 -7.64 15.19 10.05
CA ASN A 26 -9.08 15.11 10.09
C ASN A 26 -9.69 16.50 9.86
N VAL A 27 -10.87 16.53 9.24
CA VAL A 27 -11.67 17.73 9.01
C VAL A 27 -13.07 17.52 9.56
N GLU A 28 -13.69 18.60 10.05
CA GLU A 28 -15.08 18.56 10.45
C GLU A 28 -15.99 18.55 9.21
N THR A 29 -17.01 17.69 9.22
CA THR A 29 -18.03 17.60 8.17
C THR A 29 -19.41 17.70 8.80
N ASN A 30 -20.44 17.87 7.97
CA ASN A 30 -21.83 17.88 8.43
C ASN A 30 -22.31 16.54 9.04
N LEU A 31 -21.54 15.46 8.90
CA LEU A 31 -21.83 14.14 9.46
C LEU A 31 -20.79 13.69 10.51
N GLY A 32 -20.00 14.64 11.03
CA GLY A 32 -18.93 14.38 11.99
C GLY A 32 -17.53 14.46 11.38
N GLU A 33 -16.55 13.86 12.05
CA GLU A 33 -15.13 13.98 11.66
C GLU A 33 -14.80 13.08 10.46
N GLY A 34 -14.25 13.66 9.39
CA GLY A 34 -13.77 12.96 8.20
C GLY A 34 -12.24 12.93 8.13
N ALA A 35 -11.65 11.81 7.71
CA ALA A 35 -10.21 11.69 7.51
C ALA A 35 -9.81 12.05 6.07
N VAL A 36 -8.78 12.88 5.90
CA VAL A 36 -8.28 13.33 4.60
C VAL A 36 -7.00 12.59 4.22
N PHE A 37 -7.01 11.96 3.05
CA PHE A 37 -5.87 11.22 2.50
C PHE A 37 -5.49 11.72 1.11
N GLU A 38 -4.25 11.44 0.72
CA GLU A 38 -3.74 11.70 -0.62
C GLU A 38 -4.45 10.87 -1.68
N LEU A 39 -4.94 11.55 -2.72
CA LEU A 39 -5.47 10.90 -3.92
C LEU A 39 -4.33 10.64 -4.91
N ILE A 40 -4.06 9.37 -5.16
CA ILE A 40 -2.98 8.96 -6.08
C ILE A 40 -3.44 9.10 -7.53
N ARG A 41 -2.67 9.87 -8.30
CA ARG A 41 -2.91 10.13 -9.73
C ARG A 41 -1.76 9.65 -10.59
N ASP A 42 -2.08 9.19 -11.79
CA ASP A 42 -1.13 8.83 -12.83
C ASP A 42 -0.52 10.09 -13.47
N TYR A 43 0.51 9.91 -14.30
CA TYR A 43 1.19 10.99 -15.03
C TYR A 43 0.27 11.84 -15.91
N ASN A 44 -0.87 11.28 -16.35
CA ASN A 44 -1.90 11.96 -17.15
C ASN A 44 -2.97 12.68 -16.30
N GLY A 45 -2.85 12.65 -14.97
CA GLY A 45 -3.79 13.27 -14.03
C GLY A 45 -5.01 12.43 -13.66
N GLU A 46 -5.22 11.27 -14.30
CA GLU A 46 -6.28 10.33 -13.95
C GLU A 46 -6.03 9.66 -12.60
N VAL A 47 -7.10 9.16 -11.96
CA VAL A 47 -6.97 8.41 -10.69
C VAL A 47 -6.33 7.06 -10.97
N SER A 48 -5.25 6.76 -10.24
CA SER A 48 -4.53 5.50 -10.37
C SER A 48 -5.43 4.32 -10.01
N LYS A 49 -5.42 3.29 -10.87
CA LYS A 49 -6.30 2.12 -10.70
C LYS A 49 -5.79 1.18 -9.62
N THR A 50 -6.71 0.51 -8.92
CA THR A 50 -6.35 -0.52 -7.94
C THR A 50 -5.82 -1.76 -8.63
N LEU A 51 -5.05 -2.59 -7.93
CA LEU A 51 -4.58 -3.85 -8.48
C LEU A 51 -5.71 -4.79 -8.88
N VAL A 52 -6.89 -4.72 -8.23
CA VAL A 52 -8.07 -5.50 -8.66
C VAL A 52 -8.44 -5.18 -10.10
N ASN A 53 -8.43 -3.91 -10.50
CA ASN A 53 -8.76 -3.52 -11.88
C ASN A 53 -7.81 -4.14 -12.90
N TYR A 54 -6.53 -4.33 -12.55
CA TYR A 54 -5.54 -4.94 -13.44
C TYR A 54 -5.66 -6.46 -13.48
N PHE A 55 -6.04 -7.11 -12.38
CA PHE A 55 -6.24 -8.56 -12.35
C PHE A 55 -7.58 -9.02 -12.93
N SER A 56 -8.63 -8.19 -12.84
CA SER A 56 -9.94 -8.51 -13.43
C SER A 56 -9.99 -8.31 -14.94
N ALA A 57 -9.13 -7.44 -15.48
CA ALA A 57 -8.99 -7.28 -16.92
C ALA A 57 -8.18 -8.46 -17.48
N HIS A 58 -8.83 -9.35 -18.25
CA HIS A 58 -8.24 -10.56 -18.85
C HIS A 58 -7.17 -10.29 -19.94
N ASN A 59 -6.45 -9.17 -19.86
CA ASN A 59 -5.47 -8.76 -20.86
C ASN A 59 -4.06 -8.97 -20.31
N GLU A 60 -3.57 -10.22 -20.39
CA GLU A 60 -2.15 -10.56 -20.19
C GLU A 60 -1.20 -9.78 -21.13
N THR A 61 -1.75 -9.18 -22.19
CA THR A 61 -1.06 -8.35 -23.19
C THR A 61 -0.92 -6.87 -22.81
N ASP A 62 -1.48 -6.43 -21.69
CA ASP A 62 -1.27 -5.05 -21.24
C ASP A 62 0.19 -4.88 -20.82
N LEU A 63 0.94 -4.00 -21.49
CA LEU A 63 2.37 -3.72 -21.25
C LEU A 63 2.67 -3.50 -19.75
N ASN A 64 1.67 -3.02 -19.00
CA ASN A 64 1.73 -2.87 -17.56
C ASN A 64 2.08 -4.18 -16.82
N TYR A 65 1.60 -5.34 -17.26
CA TYR A 65 1.86 -6.63 -16.60
C TYR A 65 3.34 -7.01 -16.57
N GLN A 66 4.11 -6.62 -17.60
CA GLN A 66 5.56 -6.88 -17.66
C GLN A 66 6.31 -6.21 -16.51
N TYR A 67 5.83 -5.05 -16.03
CA TYR A 67 6.49 -4.26 -14.99
C TYR A 67 5.99 -4.59 -13.57
N PHE A 68 4.91 -5.37 -13.44
CA PHE A 68 4.34 -5.74 -12.13
C PHE A 68 5.31 -6.48 -11.22
N PRO A 69 6.10 -7.47 -11.68
CA PRO A 69 7.09 -8.13 -10.84
C PRO A 69 8.08 -7.15 -10.20
N GLN A 70 8.54 -6.15 -10.97
CA GLN A 70 9.45 -5.12 -10.48
C GLN A 70 8.75 -4.19 -9.50
N ALA A 71 7.52 -3.76 -9.79
CA ALA A 71 6.74 -2.89 -8.90
C ALA A 71 6.41 -3.58 -7.56
N LEU A 72 6.07 -4.88 -7.58
CA LEU A 72 5.87 -5.71 -6.40
C LEU A 72 7.15 -5.85 -5.58
N LEU A 73 8.30 -6.09 -6.23
CA LEU A 73 9.59 -6.14 -5.56
C LEU A 73 9.92 -4.80 -4.89
N GLY A 74 9.70 -3.69 -5.60
CA GLY A 74 9.90 -2.34 -5.10
C GLY A 74 9.05 -2.06 -3.85
N LEU A 75 7.77 -2.42 -3.87
CA LEU A 75 6.88 -2.26 -2.72
C LEU A 75 7.36 -3.08 -1.52
N LYS A 76 7.74 -4.35 -1.74
CA LYS A 76 8.27 -5.20 -0.66
C LYS A 76 9.52 -4.60 -0.02
N GLN A 77 10.46 -4.13 -0.85
CA GLN A 77 11.69 -3.50 -0.38
C GLN A 77 11.40 -2.23 0.40
N TYR A 78 10.47 -1.40 -0.08
CA TYR A 78 10.01 -0.20 0.62
C TYR A 78 9.43 -0.51 2.00
N LEU A 79 8.51 -1.47 2.10
CA LEU A 79 7.90 -1.86 3.39
C LEU A 79 8.96 -2.39 4.37
N LEU A 80 9.92 -3.18 3.88
CA LEU A 80 11.02 -3.72 4.70
C LEU A 80 12.03 -2.67 5.13
N LYS A 81 12.34 -1.70 4.26
CA LYS A 81 13.26 -0.59 4.54
C LYS A 81 12.69 0.31 5.63
N TRP A 82 11.43 0.68 5.51
CA TRP A 82 10.76 1.61 6.45
C TRP A 82 10.04 0.93 7.61
N LYS A 83 10.13 -0.41 7.70
CA LYS A 83 9.47 -1.23 8.73
C LYS A 83 7.97 -0.92 8.84
N ILE A 84 7.32 -0.75 7.69
CA ILE A 84 5.88 -0.44 7.61
C ILE A 84 5.11 -1.76 7.69
N VAL A 85 4.37 -1.92 8.77
CA VAL A 85 3.49 -3.05 9.03
C VAL A 85 2.08 -2.64 8.66
N THR A 86 1.45 -3.43 7.80
CA THR A 86 0.05 -3.25 7.39
C THR A 86 -0.88 -4.19 8.16
N ILE A 87 -2.13 -3.78 8.35
CA ILE A 87 -3.18 -4.64 8.91
C ILE A 87 -3.42 -5.80 7.94
N SER A 88 -3.62 -5.47 6.67
CA SER A 88 -3.65 -6.42 5.55
C SER A 88 -3.20 -5.77 4.26
N LEU A 89 -2.35 -6.45 3.50
CA LEU A 89 -2.10 -6.13 2.09
C LEU A 89 -3.16 -6.86 1.26
N LYS A 90 -4.01 -6.10 0.57
CA LYS A 90 -5.03 -6.60 -0.35
C LYS A 90 -4.93 -5.85 -1.68
N PRO A 91 -5.21 -6.50 -2.83
CA PRO A 91 -5.14 -5.82 -4.13
C PRO A 91 -6.00 -4.55 -4.22
N GLN A 92 -7.17 -4.53 -3.58
CA GLN A 92 -8.08 -3.37 -3.57
C GLN A 92 -7.54 -2.15 -2.82
N ASN A 93 -6.53 -2.33 -1.96
CA ASN A 93 -5.91 -1.27 -1.15
C ASN A 93 -4.55 -0.83 -1.68
N ILE A 94 -4.20 -1.28 -2.89
CA ILE A 94 -2.94 -0.97 -3.55
C ILE A 94 -3.28 -0.50 -4.94
N VAL A 95 -2.76 0.67 -5.31
CA VAL A 95 -2.89 1.22 -6.66
C VAL A 95 -1.56 1.12 -7.39
N TYR A 96 -1.61 0.98 -8.71
CA TYR A 96 -0.44 1.13 -9.57
C TYR A 96 -0.43 2.57 -10.08
N LYS A 97 0.52 3.38 -9.58
CA LYS A 97 0.72 4.77 -10.01
C LYS A 97 1.62 4.79 -11.22
N LYS A 98 1.08 5.12 -12.38
CA LYS A 98 1.85 5.26 -13.62
C LYS A 98 2.68 6.54 -13.59
N THR A 99 3.98 6.41 -13.85
CA THR A 99 4.90 7.54 -14.02
C THR A 99 5.04 7.95 -15.48
N ASN A 100 4.73 7.03 -16.40
CA ASN A 100 4.62 7.24 -17.83
C ASN A 100 3.72 6.13 -18.44
N GLU A 101 3.68 6.00 -19.77
CA GLU A 101 2.84 5.02 -20.47
C GLU A 101 3.14 3.56 -20.09
N SER A 102 4.38 3.24 -19.73
CA SER A 102 4.84 1.86 -19.52
C SER A 102 5.21 1.56 -18.07
N GLU A 103 5.73 2.54 -17.34
CA GLU A 103 6.29 2.35 -16.00
C GLU A 103 5.42 2.96 -14.91
N GLY A 104 5.61 2.44 -13.70
CA GLY A 104 4.93 2.91 -12.52
C GLY A 104 5.42 2.17 -11.27
N PHE A 105 4.79 2.49 -10.15
CA PHE A 105 5.08 1.85 -8.88
C PHE A 105 3.82 1.69 -8.04
N LEU A 106 3.86 0.77 -7.09
CA LEU A 106 2.72 0.50 -6.23
C LEU A 106 2.65 1.48 -5.06
N VAL A 107 1.44 1.92 -4.73
CA VAL A 107 1.17 2.76 -3.58
C VAL A 107 0.10 2.11 -2.72
N VAL A 108 0.38 1.95 -1.42
CA VAL A 108 -0.62 1.50 -0.45
C VAL A 108 -1.49 2.71 -0.09
N ILE A 109 -2.81 2.59 -0.23
CA ILE A 109 -3.75 3.69 -0.01
C ILE A 109 -4.56 3.56 1.28
N ASP A 110 -4.57 2.39 1.91
CA ASP A 110 -5.41 2.09 3.07
C ASP A 110 -4.95 0.81 3.82
N ASN A 111 -5.53 0.54 5.00
CA ASN A 111 -5.29 -0.60 5.88
C ASN A 111 -3.85 -0.69 6.41
N ILE A 112 -3.27 0.46 6.75
CA ILE A 112 -1.96 0.49 7.41
C ILE A 112 -2.06 0.42 8.93
N GLY A 113 -0.99 -0.09 9.54
CA GLY A 113 -0.88 -0.18 10.99
C GLY A 113 -0.82 -1.60 11.53
N ASN A 114 -0.73 -1.65 12.84
CA ASN A 114 -0.60 -2.90 13.58
C ASN A 114 -1.93 -3.22 14.27
N SER A 115 -2.45 -4.43 14.03
CA SER A 115 -3.60 -4.97 14.76
C SER A 115 -3.27 -5.45 16.18
N ASP A 116 -1.99 -5.54 16.53
CA ASP A 116 -1.55 -6.11 17.81
C ASP A 116 -1.83 -5.14 18.97
N PHE A 117 -2.31 -5.69 20.09
CA PHE A 117 -2.61 -4.97 21.32
C PHE A 117 -1.37 -4.30 21.95
N ILE A 118 -0.18 -4.88 21.77
CA ILE A 118 1.11 -4.28 22.11
C ILE A 118 1.94 -4.23 20.82
N PRO A 119 2.31 -3.04 20.31
CA PRO A 119 2.98 -2.93 19.03
C PRO A 119 4.49 -3.16 19.18
N ILE A 120 4.88 -4.33 19.70
CA ILE A 120 6.29 -4.72 19.91
C ILE A 120 7.10 -4.63 18.60
N CYS A 121 6.42 -4.84 17.46
CA CYS A 121 7.00 -4.66 16.13
C CYS A 121 7.39 -3.21 15.80
N ASN A 122 6.95 -2.20 16.56
CA ASN A 122 7.42 -0.82 16.37
C ASN A 122 8.80 -0.58 16.99
N TYR A 123 9.24 -1.47 17.90
CA TYR A 123 10.48 -1.33 18.66
C TYR A 123 11.51 -2.41 18.35
N ILE A 124 11.08 -3.57 17.83
CA ILE A 124 11.96 -4.69 17.48
C ILE A 124 11.95 -4.93 15.97
N ASP A 125 13.02 -4.50 15.29
CA ASP A 125 13.16 -4.56 13.83
C ASP A 125 13.04 -5.96 13.25
N TRP A 126 13.57 -6.97 13.96
CA TRP A 126 13.45 -8.36 13.55
C TRP A 126 11.99 -8.83 13.51
N MET A 127 11.19 -8.46 14.52
CA MET A 127 9.77 -8.81 14.58
C MET A 127 8.98 -8.10 13.48
N ALA A 128 9.27 -6.82 13.23
CA ALA A 128 8.67 -6.07 12.12
C ALA A 128 8.95 -6.76 10.78
N THR A 129 10.22 -7.09 10.53
CA THR A 129 10.68 -7.76 9.31
C THR A 129 9.99 -9.11 9.12
N ARG A 130 9.96 -9.95 10.16
CA ARG A 130 9.28 -11.26 10.12
C ARG A 130 7.78 -11.10 9.84
N LYS A 131 7.14 -10.10 10.45
CA LYS A 131 5.71 -9.83 10.25
C LYS A 131 5.40 -9.35 8.83
N ILE A 132 6.23 -8.45 8.29
CA ILE A 132 6.13 -7.97 6.90
C ILE A 132 6.27 -9.15 5.94
N HIS A 133 7.28 -10.02 6.12
CA HIS A 133 7.43 -11.21 5.29
C HIS A 133 6.19 -12.12 5.32
N ARG A 134 5.65 -12.40 6.51
CA ARG A 134 4.44 -13.24 6.65
C ARG A 134 3.24 -12.61 5.93
N LYS A 135 3.02 -11.30 6.09
CA LYS A 135 1.92 -10.59 5.41
C LYS A 135 2.13 -10.55 3.90
N TRP A 136 3.38 -10.39 3.45
CA TRP A 136 3.74 -10.45 2.03
C TRP A 136 3.46 -11.81 1.40
N GLN A 137 3.77 -12.92 2.08
CA GLN A 137 3.44 -14.25 1.57
C GLN A 137 1.93 -14.44 1.41
N ARG A 138 1.13 -13.97 2.38
CA ARG A 138 -0.34 -14.00 2.25
C ARG A 138 -0.83 -13.17 1.08
N PHE A 139 -0.26 -11.99 0.88
CA PHE A 139 -0.58 -11.13 -0.25
C PHE A 139 -0.29 -11.81 -1.59
N LYS A 140 0.90 -12.41 -1.77
CA LYS A 140 1.21 -13.18 -2.98
C LYS A 140 0.20 -14.30 -3.25
N ASN A 141 -0.23 -15.01 -2.21
CA ASN A 141 -1.23 -16.07 -2.36
C ASN A 141 -2.61 -15.54 -2.78
N LEU A 142 -2.96 -14.29 -2.44
CA LEU A 142 -4.18 -13.65 -2.94
C LEU A 142 -4.03 -13.33 -4.43
N LEU A 143 -2.91 -12.72 -4.83
CA LEU A 143 -2.63 -12.41 -6.23
C LEU A 143 -2.72 -13.65 -7.12
N THR A 144 -2.13 -14.78 -6.68
CA THR A 144 -2.18 -16.03 -7.46
C THR A 144 -3.57 -16.64 -7.56
N LYS A 145 -4.46 -16.39 -6.59
CA LYS A 145 -5.83 -16.90 -6.63
C LYS A 145 -6.72 -16.04 -7.52
N ASP A 146 -6.55 -14.72 -7.45
CA ASP A 146 -7.32 -13.77 -8.25
C ASP A 146 -6.92 -13.80 -9.73
N SER A 147 -5.70 -14.24 -10.06
CA SER A 147 -5.25 -14.49 -11.45
C SER A 147 -5.66 -15.87 -12.00
N ALA A 148 -6.29 -16.73 -11.20
CA ALA A 148 -6.67 -18.10 -11.58
C ALA A 148 -8.19 -18.28 -11.77
N VAL A 149 -8.94 -17.17 -11.89
CA VAL A 149 -10.41 -17.15 -12.07
C VAL A 149 -10.76 -16.35 -13.32
#